data_AF-A0A1Y1NIE2-F1
#
_entry.id   AF-A0A1Y1NIE2-F1
#
_cell.length_a   1.000
_cell.length_b   1.000
_cell.length_c   1.000
_cell.angle_alpha   90.00
_cell.angle_beta   90.00
_cell.angle_gamma   90.00
#
_symmetry.space_group_name_H-M   'P 1'
#
loop_
_entity.id
_entity.type
_entity.pdbx_description
1 polymer ?
#
loop_
_entity_poly.entity_id
_entity_poly.type
_entity_poly.pdbx_seq_one_letter_code
_entity_poly.pdbx_strand_id
1 'polypeptide(L)'
;MKFLFVLILLAIDSKSHNLDEVLNQCYYEGTYNHEELLIIWDSHIDNFQPSEKVAEFTDCFLKKLGVYGEDGVLNLAEFAKQIPYFLEKVFGNEIDVVDMAKEVCERCFELIPNDQSPVLRCFSVRNCGIKYIHATLSNSTST
;
A
#
# COMPACT_ATOMS: atom_id res chain seq x y z
N MET A 1 20.90 -1.99 7.50
CA MET A 1 19.65 -1.32 7.07
C MET A 1 19.81 -0.50 5.78
N LYS A 2 20.88 0.28 5.56
CA LYS A 2 21.02 1.13 4.34
C LYS A 2 20.90 0.39 2.98
N PHE A 3 21.44 -0.83 2.87
CA PHE A 3 21.34 -1.62 1.62
C PHE A 3 19.91 -2.07 1.29
N LEU A 4 19.07 -2.30 2.31
CA LEU A 4 17.67 -2.71 2.10
C LEU A 4 16.85 -1.58 1.48
N PHE A 5 17.06 -0.34 1.93
CA PHE A 5 16.38 0.83 1.38
C PHE A 5 16.76 1.11 -0.07
N VAL A 6 18.03 0.92 -0.43
CA VAL A 6 18.45 1.05 -1.84
C VAL A 6 17.72 0.04 -2.73
N LEU A 7 17.54 -1.21 -2.27
CA LEU A 7 16.78 -2.21 -3.02
C LEU A 7 15.29 -1.88 -3.13
N ILE A 8 14.69 -1.31 -2.08
CA ILE A 8 13.30 -0.85 -2.06
C ILE A 8 13.08 0.27 -3.09
N LEU A 9 13.97 1.26 -3.13
CA LEU A 9 13.86 2.38 -4.06
C LEU A 9 14.01 1.94 -5.53
N LEU A 10 14.90 0.98 -5.79
CA LEU A 10 15.06 0.39 -7.13
C LEU A 10 13.85 -0.44 -7.57
N ALA A 11 13.10 -1.01 -6.61
CA ALA A 11 11.92 -1.81 -6.91
C ALA A 11 10.76 -0.97 -7.46
N ILE A 12 10.62 0.27 -6.98
CA ILE A 12 9.53 1.19 -7.36
C ILE A 12 9.57 1.56 -8.84
N ASP A 13 10.76 1.64 -9.45
CA ASP A 13 10.94 1.94 -10.88
C ASP A 13 10.55 0.75 -11.80
N SER A 14 10.30 -0.43 -11.22
CA SER A 14 9.79 -1.59 -11.97
C SER A 14 8.25 -1.60 -11.96
N LYS A 15 7.61 -1.24 -13.07
CA LYS A 15 6.16 -1.43 -13.23
C LYS A 15 5.81 -2.91 -13.14
N SER A 16 5.15 -3.35 -12.06
CA SER A 16 4.52 -4.68 -12.03
C SER A 16 3.10 -4.65 -12.59
N HIS A 17 2.75 -5.73 -13.30
CA HIS A 17 1.50 -5.93 -14.03
C HIS A 17 0.29 -6.29 -13.14
N ASN A 18 -0.89 -5.88 -13.63
CA ASN A 18 -2.24 -6.43 -13.40
C ASN A 18 -2.80 -6.57 -11.97
N LEU A 19 -2.68 -5.51 -11.15
CA LEU A 19 -3.31 -5.45 -9.82
C LEU A 19 -4.83 -5.65 -9.86
N ASP A 20 -5.52 -5.17 -10.90
CA ASP A 20 -6.96 -5.39 -11.09
C ASP A 20 -7.33 -6.88 -11.24
N GLU A 21 -6.49 -7.67 -11.93
CA GLU A 21 -6.73 -9.11 -12.04
C GLU A 21 -6.63 -9.80 -10.68
N VAL A 22 -5.61 -9.46 -9.89
CA VAL A 22 -5.42 -10.06 -8.56
C VAL A 22 -6.53 -9.63 -7.60
N LEU A 23 -6.95 -8.36 -7.65
CA LEU A 23 -8.10 -7.85 -6.90
C LEU A 23 -9.37 -8.62 -7.25
N ASN A 24 -9.63 -8.83 -8.54
CA ASN A 24 -10.80 -9.57 -9.00
C ASN A 24 -10.78 -11.04 -8.55
N GLN A 25 -9.62 -11.71 -8.63
CA GLN A 25 -9.49 -13.08 -8.15
C GLN A 25 -9.85 -13.18 -6.66
N CYS A 26 -9.31 -12.29 -5.82
CA CYS A 26 -9.66 -12.28 -4.40
C CYS A 26 -11.13 -11.95 -4.18
N TYR A 27 -11.69 -11.00 -4.94
CA TYR A 27 -13.10 -10.66 -4.84
C TYR A 27 -14.02 -11.88 -5.12
N TYR A 28 -13.69 -12.70 -6.11
CA TYR A 28 -14.48 -13.89 -6.46
C TYR A 28 -14.26 -15.09 -5.53
N GLU A 29 -13.13 -15.15 -4.80
CA GLU A 29 -12.83 -16.25 -3.86
C GLU A 29 -13.56 -16.13 -2.52
N GLY A 30 -14.10 -14.96 -2.19
CA GLY A 30 -14.82 -14.73 -0.94
C GLY A 30 -16.17 -14.03 -1.12
N THR A 31 -16.89 -13.91 -0.01
CA THR A 31 -18.16 -13.18 0.04
C THR A 31 -17.89 -11.79 0.63
N TYR A 32 -17.57 -10.83 -0.23
CA TYR A 32 -17.23 -9.47 0.17
C TYR A 32 -18.29 -8.45 -0.25
N ASN A 33 -18.55 -7.47 0.60
CA ASN A 33 -19.32 -6.29 0.21
C ASN A 33 -18.41 -5.35 -0.59
N HIS A 34 -18.78 -5.07 -1.83
CA HIS A 34 -17.99 -4.19 -2.70
C HIS A 34 -17.79 -2.79 -2.10
N GLU A 35 -18.84 -2.19 -1.52
CA GLU A 35 -18.76 -0.86 -0.90
C GLU A 35 -17.81 -0.87 0.30
N GLU A 36 -17.79 -1.96 1.07
CA GLU A 36 -16.87 -2.13 2.19
C GLU A 36 -15.42 -2.23 1.73
N LEU A 37 -15.14 -2.81 0.56
CA LEU A 37 -13.78 -2.88 0.02
C LEU A 37 -13.32 -1.55 -0.61
N LEU A 38 -14.24 -0.74 -1.13
CA LEU A 38 -13.89 0.56 -1.71
C LEU A 38 -13.25 1.51 -0.70
N ILE A 39 -13.56 1.35 0.59
CA ILE A 39 -12.99 2.17 1.67
C ILE A 39 -11.45 2.03 1.77
N ILE A 40 -10.88 0.93 1.29
CA ILE A 40 -9.42 0.71 1.26
C ILE A 40 -8.75 1.83 0.47
N TRP A 41 -9.42 2.34 -0.57
CA TRP A 41 -8.90 3.34 -1.50
C TRP A 41 -9.33 4.78 -1.16
N ASP A 42 -10.08 4.99 -0.07
CA ASP A 42 -10.58 6.31 0.28
C ASP A 42 -9.50 7.17 0.95
N SER A 43 -8.94 8.13 0.20
CA SER A 43 -7.94 9.07 0.71
C SER A 43 -8.45 9.95 1.84
N HIS A 44 -9.76 10.21 1.95
CA HIS A 44 -10.32 11.09 2.99
C HIS A 44 -10.26 10.47 4.40
N ILE A 45 -9.92 9.17 4.49
CA ILE A 45 -9.81 8.45 5.75
C ILE A 45 -8.34 8.27 6.12
N ASP A 46 -7.83 9.20 6.94
CA ASP A 46 -6.44 9.20 7.42
C ASP A 46 -6.11 8.03 8.35
N ASN A 47 -7.09 7.52 9.08
CA ASN A 47 -6.94 6.43 10.04
C ASN A 47 -7.99 5.35 9.78
N PHE A 48 -7.65 4.42 8.88
CA PHE A 48 -8.51 3.28 8.60
C PHE A 48 -8.05 2.05 9.41
N GLN A 49 -8.98 1.43 10.14
CA GLN A 49 -8.79 0.11 10.73
C GLN A 49 -9.67 -0.89 9.98
N PRO A 50 -9.08 -1.94 9.38
CA PRO A 50 -9.85 -2.89 8.58
C PRO A 50 -10.78 -3.72 9.46
N SER A 51 -11.98 -4.01 8.95
CA SER A 51 -12.80 -5.10 9.47
C SER A 51 -12.11 -6.46 9.24
N GLU A 52 -12.59 -7.51 9.88
CA GLU A 52 -12.10 -8.88 9.62
C GLU A 52 -12.21 -9.26 8.14
N LYS A 53 -13.31 -8.89 7.47
CA LYS A 53 -13.52 -9.17 6.04
C LYS A 53 -12.57 -8.40 5.13
N VAL A 54 -12.33 -7.12 5.44
CA VAL A 54 -11.34 -6.31 4.73
C VAL A 54 -9.93 -6.88 4.94
N ALA A 55 -9.63 -7.36 6.14
CA ALA A 55 -8.34 -7.98 6.44
C ALA A 55 -8.15 -9.31 5.70
N GLU A 56 -9.17 -10.18 5.64
CA GLU A 56 -9.17 -11.42 4.85
C GLU A 56 -8.97 -11.14 3.35
N PHE A 57 -9.70 -10.17 2.80
CA PHE A 57 -9.56 -9.76 1.41
C PHE A 57 -8.14 -9.26 1.11
N THR A 58 -7.59 -8.42 2.00
CA THR A 58 -6.25 -7.85 1.85
C THR A 58 -5.18 -8.93 1.97
N ASP A 59 -5.35 -9.91 2.87
CA ASP A 59 -4.43 -11.06 2.99
C ASP A 59 -4.39 -11.88 1.71
N CYS A 60 -5.55 -12.18 1.11
CA CYS A 60 -5.64 -12.84 -0.20
C CYS A 60 -4.88 -12.03 -1.27
N PHE A 61 -5.15 -10.74 -1.32
CA PHE A 61 -4.58 -9.84 -2.33
C PHE A 61 -3.06 -9.81 -2.25
N LEU A 62 -2.52 -9.59 -1.05
CA LEU A 62 -1.09 -9.55 -0.80
C LEU A 62 -0.42 -10.92 -1.11
N LYS A 63 -1.07 -12.05 -0.80
CA LYS A 63 -0.55 -13.39 -1.11
C LYS A 63 -0.41 -13.62 -2.60
N LYS A 64 -1.43 -13.27 -3.38
CA LYS A 64 -1.43 -13.45 -4.84
C LYS A 64 -0.49 -12.47 -5.54
N LEU A 65 -0.24 -11.31 -4.96
CA LEU A 65 0.82 -10.40 -5.41
C LEU A 65 2.24 -10.93 -5.12
N GLY A 66 2.37 -12.00 -4.35
CA GLY A 66 3.66 -12.57 -4.00
C GLY A 66 4.50 -11.67 -3.09
N VAL A 67 3.86 -10.79 -2.30
CA VAL A 67 4.60 -9.87 -1.41
C VAL A 67 4.98 -10.51 -0.07
N TYR A 68 4.64 -11.78 0.16
CA TYR A 68 5.08 -12.52 1.33
C TYR A 68 6.43 -13.18 1.01
N GLY A 69 7.36 -13.14 1.96
CA GLY A 69 8.54 -13.97 1.98
C GLY A 69 8.20 -15.43 2.30
N GLU A 70 9.19 -16.32 2.13
CA GLU A 70 9.04 -17.77 2.42
C GLU A 70 8.73 -18.05 3.89
N ASP A 71 9.05 -17.13 4.79
CA ASP A 71 8.78 -17.15 6.22
C ASP A 71 7.38 -16.64 6.61
N GLY A 72 6.56 -16.24 5.62
CA GLY A 72 5.25 -15.64 5.85
C GLY A 72 5.30 -14.18 6.32
N VAL A 73 6.48 -13.56 6.32
CA VAL A 73 6.66 -12.14 6.65
C VAL A 73 6.50 -11.30 5.38
N LEU A 74 6.05 -10.05 5.53
CA LEU A 74 5.95 -9.10 4.41
C LEU A 74 7.35 -8.82 3.83
N ASN A 75 7.55 -9.15 2.56
CA ASN A 75 8.71 -8.73 1.78
C ASN A 75 8.53 -7.26 1.38
N LEU A 76 9.21 -6.37 2.10
CA LEU A 76 9.09 -4.92 1.90
C LEU A 76 9.52 -4.47 0.49
N ALA A 77 10.45 -5.16 -0.15
CA ALA A 77 10.87 -4.81 -1.51
C ALA A 77 9.78 -5.15 -2.55
N GLU A 78 9.14 -6.31 -2.43
CA GLU A 78 8.01 -6.69 -3.30
C GLU A 78 6.77 -5.84 -3.01
N PHE A 79 6.53 -5.53 -1.74
CA PHE A 79 5.44 -4.65 -1.34
C PHE A 79 5.62 -3.22 -1.88
N ALA A 80 6.84 -2.69 -1.85
CA ALA A 80 7.13 -1.34 -2.36
C ALA A 80 6.80 -1.16 -3.85
N LYS A 81 6.94 -2.21 -4.66
CA LYS A 81 6.54 -2.19 -6.09
C LYS A 81 5.07 -1.88 -6.31
N GLN A 82 4.22 -2.15 -5.31
CA GLN A 82 2.77 -1.97 -5.40
C GLN A 82 2.32 -0.56 -5.02
N ILE A 83 3.19 0.23 -4.36
CA ILE A 83 2.84 1.55 -3.83
C ILE A 83 2.49 2.55 -4.93
N PRO A 84 3.25 2.69 -6.04
CA PRO A 84 2.90 3.62 -7.12
C PRO A 84 1.48 3.42 -7.66
N TYR A 85 1.04 2.16 -7.79
CA TYR A 85 -0.31 1.87 -8.27
C TYR A 85 -1.37 2.17 -7.22
N PHE A 86 -1.10 1.89 -5.94
CA PHE A 86 -1.99 2.32 -4.85
C PHE A 86 -2.20 3.84 -4.93
N LEU A 87 -1.11 4.59 -5.12
CA LEU A 87 -1.15 6.04 -5.27
C LEU A 87 -1.91 6.49 -6.52
N GLU A 88 -1.71 5.84 -7.66
CA GLU A 88 -2.46 6.09 -8.90
C GLU A 88 -3.97 5.83 -8.73
N LYS A 89 -4.36 4.74 -8.06
CA LYS A 89 -5.77 4.42 -7.77
C LYS A 89 -6.44 5.47 -6.88
N VAL A 90 -5.70 6.01 -5.92
CA VAL A 90 -6.24 6.87 -4.85
C VAL A 90 -6.25 8.35 -5.25
N PHE A 91 -5.17 8.81 -5.89
CA PHE A 91 -4.96 10.23 -6.21
C PHE A 91 -4.97 10.51 -7.72
N GLY A 92 -5.07 9.48 -8.57
CA GLY A 92 -5.07 9.64 -10.02
C GLY A 92 -3.80 10.32 -10.55
N ASN A 93 -3.97 11.19 -11.55
CA ASN A 93 -2.88 11.93 -12.20
C ASN A 93 -2.47 13.21 -11.42
N GLU A 94 -2.93 13.38 -10.19
CA GLU A 94 -2.67 14.60 -9.40
C GLU A 94 -1.25 14.63 -8.81
N ILE A 95 -0.53 13.51 -8.83
CA ILE A 95 0.77 13.35 -8.20
C ILE A 95 1.77 12.62 -9.10
N ASP A 96 3.06 12.90 -8.91
CA ASP A 96 4.13 12.01 -9.40
C ASP A 96 4.18 10.77 -8.52
N VAL A 97 3.56 9.68 -8.99
CA VAL A 97 3.41 8.45 -8.22
C VAL A 97 4.74 7.76 -7.90
N VAL A 98 5.79 7.97 -8.69
CA VAL A 98 7.09 7.32 -8.48
C VAL A 98 7.84 8.00 -7.36
N ASP A 99 7.99 9.32 -7.45
CA ASP A 99 8.68 10.10 -6.41
C ASP A 99 7.90 10.05 -5.10
N MET A 100 6.57 10.15 -5.16
CA MET A 100 5.73 10.04 -3.97
C MET A 100 5.81 8.64 -3.34
N ALA A 101 5.87 7.57 -4.13
CA ALA A 101 6.05 6.22 -3.60
C ALA A 101 7.41 6.05 -2.89
N LYS A 102 8.48 6.64 -3.44
CA LYS A 102 9.81 6.64 -2.82
C LYS A 102 9.75 7.32 -1.45
N GLU A 103 9.16 8.51 -1.37
CA GLU A 103 9.02 9.25 -0.11
C GLU A 103 8.14 8.51 0.91
N VAL A 104 7.04 7.90 0.47
CA VAL A 104 6.19 7.07 1.34
C VAL A 104 6.98 5.87 1.88
N CYS A 105 7.76 5.17 1.04
CA CYS A 105 8.59 4.06 1.50
C CYS A 105 9.60 4.50 2.55
N GLU A 106 10.33 5.60 2.29
CA GLU A 106 11.35 6.12 3.20
C GLU A 106 10.77 6.53 4.55
N ARG A 107 9.62 7.21 4.56
CA ARG A 107 9.04 7.76 5.79
C ARG A 107 8.17 6.76 6.55
N CYS A 108 7.45 5.90 5.84
CA CYS A 108 6.43 5.06 6.46
C CYS A 108 6.91 3.66 6.80
N PHE A 109 7.90 3.09 6.09
CA PHE A 109 8.33 1.72 6.36
C PHE A 109 9.09 1.59 7.68
N GLU A 110 9.82 2.63 8.09
CA GLU A 110 10.51 2.67 9.37
C GLU A 110 9.56 2.69 10.57
N LEU A 111 8.32 3.15 10.36
CA LEU A 111 7.31 3.31 11.41
C LEU A 111 6.44 2.06 11.60
N ILE A 112 6.64 1.03 10.78
CA ILE A 112 5.82 -0.18 10.83
C ILE A 112 6.24 -1.05 12.03
N PRO A 113 5.33 -1.35 12.97
CA PRO A 113 5.62 -2.28 14.05
C PRO A 113 5.86 -3.70 13.51
N ASN A 114 6.92 -4.36 13.98
CA ASN A 114 7.27 -5.73 13.55
C ASN A 114 6.44 -6.82 14.24
N ASP A 115 5.68 -6.47 15.27
CA ASP A 115 4.79 -7.35 16.04
C ASP A 115 3.37 -7.46 15.43
N GLN A 116 3.12 -6.79 14.31
CA GLN A 116 1.85 -6.82 13.60
C GLN A 116 1.82 -7.85 12.46
N SER A 117 0.61 -8.32 12.13
CA SER A 117 0.40 -9.15 10.94
C SER A 117 0.75 -8.39 9.65
N PRO A 118 1.15 -9.07 8.57
CA PRO A 118 1.45 -8.43 7.28
C PRO A 118 0.33 -7.50 6.77
N VAL A 119 -0.93 -7.88 6.99
CA VAL A 119 -2.10 -7.06 6.65
C VAL A 119 -2.14 -5.77 7.46
N LEU A 120 -2.00 -5.83 8.78
CA LEU A 120 -2.02 -4.63 9.64
C LEU A 120 -0.84 -3.71 9.35
N ARG A 121 0.32 -4.29 8.99
CA ARG A 121 1.48 -3.55 8.50
C ARG A 121 1.17 -2.78 7.21
N CYS A 122 0.48 -3.42 6.25
CA CYS A 122 0.01 -2.76 5.03
C CYS A 122 -0.93 -1.57 5.32
N PHE A 123 -1.90 -1.73 6.22
CA PHE A 123 -2.80 -0.62 6.61
C PHE A 123 -2.08 0.50 7.37
N SER A 124 -1.03 0.16 8.13
CA SER A 124 -0.18 1.16 8.79
C SER A 124 0.57 2.01 7.76
N VAL A 125 1.11 1.39 6.71
CA VAL A 125 1.72 2.11 5.57
C VAL A 125 0.70 2.98 4.85
N ARG A 126 -0.48 2.43 4.52
CA ARG A 126 -1.58 3.18 3.89
C ARG A 126 -1.91 4.46 4.65
N ASN A 127 -2.18 4.33 5.96
CA ASN A 127 -2.57 5.45 6.82
C ASN A 127 -1.43 6.49 6.94
N CYS A 128 -0.18 6.03 7.04
CA CYS A 128 0.97 6.93 7.03
C CYS A 128 1.11 7.67 5.69
N GLY A 129 0.98 6.96 4.56
CA GLY A 129 1.10 7.52 3.22
C GLY A 129 0.04 8.58 2.92
N ILE A 130 -1.23 8.32 3.25
CA ILE A 130 -2.32 9.30 3.07
C ILE A 130 -2.05 10.58 3.85
N LYS A 131 -1.71 10.47 5.14
CA LYS A 131 -1.39 11.64 5.98
C LYS A 131 -0.22 12.44 5.43
N TYR A 132 0.82 11.74 4.97
CA TYR A 132 2.00 12.37 4.39
C TYR A 132 1.65 13.16 3.13
N ILE A 133 0.87 12.56 2.23
CA ILE A 133 0.46 13.19 0.97
C ILE A 133 -0.43 14.40 1.23
N HIS A 134 -1.43 14.28 2.11
CA HIS A 134 -2.28 15.40 2.49
C HIS A 134 -1.49 16.59 3.06
N ALA A 135 -0.51 16.31 3.94
CA ALA A 135 0.36 17.35 4.48
C ALA A 135 1.21 18.02 3.39
N THR A 136 1.72 17.24 2.43
CA THR A 136 2.56 17.73 1.34
C THR A 136 1.77 18.59 0.36
N LEU A 137 0.58 18.13 -0.04
CA LEU A 137 -0.32 18.87 -0.94
C LEU A 137 -0.79 20.19 -0.31
N SER A 138 -1.18 20.18 0.97
CA SER A 138 -1.60 21.39 1.68
C SER A 138 -0.51 22.46 1.71
N ASN A 139 0.75 22.05 1.91
CA ASN A 139 1.88 22.98 1.95
C ASN A 139 2.21 23.58 0.58
N SER A 140 2.04 22.82 -0.51
CA SER A 140 2.28 23.31 -1.87
C SER A 140 1.29 24.39 -2.35
N THR A 141 0.08 24.42 -1.79
CA THR A 141 -0.94 25.45 -2.09
C THR A 141 -0.77 26.75 -1.32
N SER A 142 0.17 26.80 -0.37
CA SER A 142 0.42 27.96 0.51
C SER A 142 1.63 28.82 0.06
N THR A 143 2.24 28.49 -1.08
CA THR A 143 3.37 29.19 -1.72
C THR A 143 2.99 29.68 -3.10
#